data_AF-A0A930LT78-F1
#
_entry.id   AF-A0A930LT78-F1
#
_cell.length_a   1.000
_cell.length_b   1.000
_cell.length_c   1.000
_cell.angle_alpha   90.00
_cell.angle_beta   90.00
_cell.angle_gamma   90.00
#
_symmetry.space_group_name_H-M   'P 1'
#
loop_
_entity.id
_entity.type
_entity.pdbx_description
1 polymer ?
#
loop_
_entity_poly.entity_id
_entity_poly.type
_entity_poly.pdbx_seq_one_letter_code
_entity_poly.pdbx_strand_id
1 'polypeptide(L)'
;MTEQMYRNHYAPLQLPEPGEHYTDPEYPDVDVAIIMESTYPYLKGGVSAVVHDIVSENPDLSFGIIHIAWDKNSPHEDLYGMPKNVKWVKVIYLSLDVNRAAFAAECDPDSLHMKMPQRRELADRLIRGFNALIAGDVNPLWKLYDEGINPATRTYNLFGLFGTREFMQVIANLGFFSEVPFGELFWKVRDFVSILFALLHERMPHARVYHAHTTGYAALIAAAAARDHGTSFLLTEHNLYIRDTINTKLERNMAKPITTDYAFLAEEREHPGLGPVTLDERAWSVWFLEMGRFCYPSADMATYLYPKALEEARGIGAPIDQMNEGEKDRAIILPNGMLIESVAEAYYARQAARARILAEGRGHVWRFVFIARVVPIKGLTDLIRSLAVLRDQGLVNFHLDVLGPKDHLPEYYELCLRTIEELNMGEYITFHGTVNVRAMLDRFDLLLMPSYNEGQPIVALEAMAASIPLVSTDVGGMSQLIDDVLVAPDGHEIGNCGILTIPGDIHGFAAALRTLMEEPSIYERYCVNAYDRIVSFFQLRLVMDRYNTIYRELGKLPPRAPEFDPEYDGHE
;
A
#
# COMPACT_ATOMS: atom_id res chain seq x y z
N MET A 1 17.38 -4.38 -27.42
CA MET A 1 17.29 -3.98 -25.99
C MET A 1 17.54 -5.24 -25.19
N THR A 2 18.69 -5.31 -24.51
CA THR A 2 19.22 -6.52 -23.87
C THR A 2 18.76 -6.65 -22.42
N GLU A 3 18.65 -7.88 -21.91
CA GLU A 3 18.24 -8.30 -20.54
C GLU A 3 18.90 -7.55 -19.36
N GLN A 4 19.97 -6.77 -19.62
CA GLN A 4 20.70 -6.00 -18.60
C GLN A 4 19.93 -4.78 -18.07
N MET A 5 18.84 -4.35 -18.72
CA MET A 5 18.16 -3.08 -18.40
C MET A 5 17.14 -3.13 -17.25
N TYR A 6 16.87 -4.30 -16.65
CA TYR A 6 15.81 -4.43 -15.61
C TYR A 6 16.27 -4.99 -14.27
N ARG A 7 17.56 -5.28 -14.08
CA ARG A 7 18.06 -5.67 -12.76
C ARG A 7 18.49 -4.44 -12.00
N ASN A 8 17.68 -4.01 -11.03
CA ASN A 8 18.13 -3.03 -10.04
C ASN A 8 19.17 -3.70 -9.15
N HIS A 9 20.43 -3.61 -9.56
CA HIS A 9 21.54 -4.16 -8.81
C HIS A 9 22.16 -3.05 -7.98
N TYR A 10 22.07 -3.19 -6.66
CA TYR A 10 22.63 -2.23 -5.74
C TYR A 10 23.95 -2.72 -5.16
N ALA A 11 24.88 -1.79 -4.95
CA ALA A 11 26.08 -2.06 -4.19
C ALA A 11 25.70 -2.64 -2.80
N PRO A 12 26.43 -3.63 -2.27
CA PRO A 12 26.16 -4.18 -0.94
C PRO A 12 26.06 -3.07 0.10
N LEU A 13 25.01 -3.11 0.91
CA LEU A 13 24.76 -2.12 1.95
C LEU A 13 25.87 -2.18 3.01
N GLN A 14 26.49 -1.04 3.27
CA GLN A 14 27.50 -0.86 4.31
C GLN A 14 26.81 -0.42 5.59
N LEU A 15 26.76 -1.30 6.59
CA LEU A 15 26.22 -0.99 7.91
C LEU A 15 27.30 -0.38 8.82
N PRO A 16 26.92 0.54 9.73
CA PRO A 16 27.85 1.05 10.73
C PRO A 16 28.20 -0.06 11.73
N GLU A 17 29.28 0.14 12.49
CA GLU A 17 29.55 -0.71 13.64
C GLU A 17 28.40 -0.61 14.65
N PRO A 18 27.98 -1.72 15.31
CA PRO A 18 26.91 -1.68 16.29
C PRO A 18 27.23 -0.68 17.42
N GLY A 19 26.35 0.30 17.61
CA GLY A 19 26.43 1.25 18.71
C GLY A 19 26.05 0.61 20.05
N GLU A 20 26.19 1.38 21.14
CA GLU A 20 25.61 0.98 22.42
C GLU A 20 24.08 0.95 22.34
N HIS A 21 23.50 -0.06 22.97
CA HIS A 21 22.06 -0.19 23.07
C HIS A 21 21.47 1.04 23.78
N TYR A 22 20.47 1.67 23.14
CA TYR A 22 19.77 2.84 23.66
C TYR A 22 18.34 2.49 23.99
N THR A 23 17.98 2.68 25.25
CA THR A 23 16.60 2.61 25.71
C THR A 23 16.07 4.04 25.85
N ASP A 24 14.95 4.32 25.19
CA ASP A 24 14.30 5.61 25.31
C ASP A 24 13.58 5.71 26.67
N PRO A 25 13.70 6.85 27.40
CA PRO A 25 13.09 6.99 28.71
C PRO A 25 11.55 7.04 28.70
N GLU A 26 10.94 7.44 27.58
CA GLU A 26 9.48 7.52 27.43
C GLU A 26 8.91 6.28 26.73
N TYR A 27 9.68 5.70 25.81
CA TYR A 27 9.24 4.60 24.96
C TYR A 27 10.06 3.33 25.25
N PRO A 28 9.55 2.39 26.08
CA PRO A 28 10.26 1.14 26.36
C PRO A 28 10.47 0.31 25.08
N ASP A 29 11.52 -0.50 25.06
CA ASP A 29 11.81 -1.47 24.01
C ASP A 29 10.62 -2.35 23.64
N VAL A 30 10.51 -2.64 22.34
CA VAL A 30 9.48 -3.52 21.78
C VAL A 30 10.08 -4.53 20.79
N ASP A 31 9.34 -5.61 20.54
CA ASP A 31 9.72 -6.59 19.52
C ASP A 31 9.54 -6.00 18.12
N VAL A 32 8.43 -5.30 17.88
CA VAL A 32 8.12 -4.71 16.57
C VAL A 32 7.66 -3.27 16.72
N ALA A 33 8.25 -2.34 15.98
CA ALA A 33 7.72 -0.99 15.82
C ALA A 33 7.06 -0.86 14.44
N ILE A 34 5.74 -0.72 14.40
CA ILE A 34 4.99 -0.49 13.16
C ILE A 34 5.02 1.00 12.82
N ILE A 35 5.36 1.34 11.58
CA ILE A 35 5.46 2.72 11.11
C ILE A 35 4.40 2.95 10.03
N MET A 36 3.53 3.92 10.25
CA MET A 36 2.36 4.20 9.40
C MET A 36 2.24 5.68 9.09
N GLU A 37 1.93 6.01 7.85
CA GLU A 37 1.56 7.37 7.45
C GLU A 37 0.05 7.56 7.48
N SER A 38 -0.40 8.57 8.22
CA SER A 38 -1.77 9.11 8.31
C SER A 38 -2.89 8.11 8.59
N THR A 39 -2.60 6.84 8.89
CA THR A 39 -3.59 5.75 8.94
C THR A 39 -3.79 5.21 10.36
N TYR A 40 -3.24 4.05 10.69
CA TYR A 40 -3.45 3.40 11.98
C TYR A 40 -2.74 4.19 13.11
N PRO A 41 -3.37 4.39 14.29
CA PRO A 41 -4.70 3.89 14.71
C PRO A 41 -5.86 4.89 14.50
N TYR A 42 -5.61 6.05 13.88
CA TYR A 42 -6.54 7.19 13.92
C TYR A 42 -7.46 7.34 12.70
N LEU A 43 -7.23 6.58 11.61
CA LEU A 43 -8.13 6.52 10.45
C LEU A 43 -8.61 5.10 10.17
N LYS A 44 -9.92 4.97 9.88
CA LYS A 44 -10.52 3.73 9.41
C LYS A 44 -10.15 3.48 7.94
N GLY A 45 -9.73 2.26 7.64
CA GLY A 45 -9.41 1.83 6.27
C GLY A 45 -8.92 0.39 6.23
N GLY A 46 -8.79 -0.16 5.02
CA GLY A 46 -8.32 -1.53 4.82
C GLY A 46 -6.92 -1.77 5.36
N VAL A 47 -6.00 -0.84 5.11
CA VAL A 47 -4.62 -0.90 5.63
C VAL A 47 -4.60 -0.86 7.16
N SER A 48 -5.34 0.08 7.77
CA SER A 48 -5.44 0.16 9.24
C SER A 48 -6.04 -1.11 9.86
N ALA A 49 -6.99 -1.76 9.17
CA ALA A 49 -7.54 -3.05 9.62
C ALA A 49 -6.48 -4.16 9.57
N VAL A 50 -5.71 -4.26 8.49
CA VAL A 50 -4.61 -5.24 8.38
C VAL A 50 -3.57 -5.04 9.49
N VAL A 51 -3.18 -3.80 9.76
CA VAL A 51 -2.25 -3.48 10.86
C VAL A 51 -2.85 -3.88 12.22
N HIS A 52 -4.14 -3.60 12.43
CA HIS A 52 -4.82 -4.00 13.66
C HIS A 52 -4.85 -5.51 13.82
N ASP A 53 -5.12 -6.26 12.75
CA ASP A 53 -5.10 -7.72 12.75
C ASP A 53 -3.69 -8.26 13.06
N ILE A 54 -2.65 -7.68 12.43
CA ILE A 54 -1.24 -8.01 12.72
C ILE A 54 -0.94 -7.86 14.21
N VAL A 55 -1.32 -6.74 14.81
CA VAL A 55 -1.04 -6.50 16.24
C VAL A 55 -1.86 -7.43 17.13
N SER A 56 -3.15 -7.63 16.80
CA SER A 56 -4.10 -8.35 17.66
C SER A 56 -3.91 -9.86 17.63
N GLU A 57 -3.56 -10.43 16.47
CA GLU A 57 -3.34 -11.86 16.26
C GLU A 57 -1.92 -12.32 16.65
N ASN A 58 -1.09 -11.40 17.15
CA ASN A 58 0.25 -11.67 17.66
C ASN A 58 0.42 -11.18 19.13
N PRO A 59 -0.41 -11.66 20.08
CA PRO A 59 -0.43 -11.18 21.46
C PRO A 59 0.86 -11.51 22.25
N ASP A 60 1.66 -12.44 21.73
CA ASP A 60 2.96 -12.90 22.21
C ASP A 60 4.13 -11.97 21.87
N LEU A 61 3.92 -10.99 20.99
CA LEU A 61 4.89 -9.95 20.63
C LEU A 61 4.47 -8.60 21.21
N SER A 62 5.45 -7.82 21.65
CA SER A 62 5.25 -6.42 22.04
C SER A 62 5.39 -5.48 20.86
N PHE A 63 4.48 -4.49 20.78
CA PHE A 63 4.43 -3.54 19.67
C PHE A 63 4.59 -2.10 20.12
N GLY A 64 5.27 -1.31 19.31
CA GLY A 64 5.22 0.15 19.34
C GLY A 64 4.66 0.67 18.02
N ILE A 65 3.97 1.81 18.04
CA ILE A 65 3.44 2.43 16.82
C ILE A 65 4.11 3.79 16.61
N ILE A 66 4.67 4.00 15.43
CA ILE A 66 5.15 5.30 14.97
C ILE A 66 4.17 5.82 13.92
N HIS A 67 3.37 6.81 14.30
CA HIS A 67 2.35 7.40 13.43
C HIS A 67 2.87 8.71 12.84
N ILE A 68 2.96 8.79 11.52
CA ILE A 68 3.35 10.00 10.79
C ILE A 68 2.08 10.77 10.43
N ALA A 69 1.93 11.97 10.96
CA ALA A 69 0.81 12.87 10.71
C ALA A 69 1.31 14.17 10.05
N TRP A 70 0.42 14.89 9.37
CA TRP A 70 0.78 16.19 8.82
C TRP A 70 1.05 17.21 9.95
N ASP A 71 0.10 17.39 10.86
CA ASP A 71 0.19 18.38 11.94
C ASP A 71 -0.64 17.98 13.18
N LYS A 72 -0.64 18.84 14.20
CA LYS A 72 -1.38 18.62 15.46
C LYS A 72 -2.91 18.62 15.31
N ASN A 73 -3.44 19.07 14.18
CA ASN A 73 -4.88 19.06 13.89
C ASN A 73 -5.33 17.74 13.26
N SER A 74 -4.38 16.87 12.92
CA SER A 74 -4.66 15.54 12.39
C SER A 74 -5.44 14.70 13.42
N PRO A 75 -6.25 13.72 12.96
CA PRO A 75 -7.01 12.85 13.85
C PRO A 75 -6.10 12.16 14.89
N HIS A 76 -6.58 12.10 16.14
CA HIS A 76 -5.87 11.55 17.30
C HIS A 76 -6.75 10.64 18.16
N GLU A 77 -8.01 10.44 17.76
CA GLU A 77 -8.93 9.51 18.43
C GLU A 77 -8.65 8.09 17.94
N ASP A 78 -8.37 7.18 18.87
CA ASP A 78 -8.21 5.76 18.57
C ASP A 78 -9.54 5.16 18.09
N LEU A 79 -9.58 4.71 16.84
CA LEU A 79 -10.78 4.16 16.20
C LEU A 79 -10.87 2.63 16.26
N TYR A 80 -9.85 1.96 16.82
CA TYR A 80 -9.72 0.50 16.81
C TYR A 80 -9.72 -0.11 18.21
N GLY A 81 -9.41 0.67 19.24
CA GLY A 81 -9.26 0.16 20.60
C GLY A 81 -7.91 -0.54 20.74
N MET A 82 -6.92 0.20 21.24
CA MET A 82 -5.53 -0.21 21.25
C MET A 82 -5.32 -1.55 21.99
N PRO A 83 -4.75 -2.57 21.31
CA PRO A 83 -4.42 -3.85 21.94
C PRO A 83 -3.41 -3.72 23.10
N LYS A 84 -3.52 -4.58 24.12
CA LYS A 84 -2.68 -4.52 25.34
C LYS A 84 -1.18 -4.78 25.10
N ASN A 85 -0.86 -5.43 23.99
CA ASN A 85 0.52 -5.69 23.58
C ASN A 85 1.17 -4.47 22.89
N VAL A 86 0.41 -3.43 22.55
CA VAL A 86 0.96 -2.13 22.15
C VAL A 86 1.40 -1.35 23.39
N LYS A 87 2.69 -1.04 23.46
CA LYS A 87 3.32 -0.36 24.60
C LYS A 87 3.26 1.14 24.50
N TRP A 88 3.25 1.68 23.28
CA TRP A 88 3.24 3.11 23.04
C TRP A 88 2.84 3.45 21.60
N VAL A 89 2.41 4.71 21.42
CA VAL A 89 2.22 5.35 20.13
C VAL A 89 3.02 6.65 20.13
N LYS A 90 4.05 6.76 19.29
CA LYS A 90 4.82 7.99 19.05
C LYS A 90 4.29 8.65 17.78
N VAL A 91 3.95 9.94 17.86
CA VAL A 91 3.48 10.70 16.70
C VAL A 91 4.58 11.60 16.16
N ILE A 92 4.83 11.54 14.86
CA ILE A 92 5.76 12.42 14.13
C ILE A 92 4.94 13.36 13.27
N TYR A 93 5.16 14.67 13.40
CA TYR A 93 4.47 15.68 12.60
C TYR A 93 5.37 16.18 11.47
N LEU A 94 4.91 16.11 10.22
CA LEU A 94 5.68 16.56 9.05
C LEU A 94 5.69 18.07 8.87
N SER A 95 4.61 18.74 9.28
CA SER A 95 4.40 20.16 9.01
C SER A 95 5.52 21.01 9.61
N LEU A 96 6.07 21.88 8.77
CA LEU A 96 7.05 22.87 9.18
C LEU A 96 6.50 23.79 10.28
N ASP A 97 5.18 24.01 10.36
CA ASP A 97 4.63 24.87 11.42
C ASP A 97 4.83 24.27 12.82
N VAL A 98 4.80 22.95 12.93
CA VAL A 98 5.07 22.25 14.19
C VAL A 98 6.56 22.29 14.52
N ASN A 99 7.41 22.08 13.52
CA ASN A 99 8.86 21.94 13.69
C ASN A 99 9.64 23.25 13.51
N ARG A 100 8.97 24.38 13.26
CA ARG A 100 9.56 25.62 12.74
C ARG A 100 10.78 26.10 13.52
N ALA A 101 10.65 26.14 14.85
CA ALA A 101 11.69 26.66 15.72
C ALA A 101 12.94 25.75 15.72
N ALA A 102 12.74 24.44 15.86
CA ALA A 102 13.81 23.46 15.83
C ALA A 102 14.49 23.40 14.45
N PHE A 103 13.68 23.39 13.39
CA PHE A 103 14.15 23.43 12.01
C PHE A 103 15.01 24.65 11.72
N ALA A 104 14.55 25.85 12.13
CA ALA A 104 15.29 27.08 11.93
C ALA A 104 16.63 27.09 12.69
N ALA A 105 16.67 26.54 13.90
CA ALA A 105 17.90 26.43 14.68
C ALA A 105 18.90 25.46 14.04
N GLU A 106 18.43 24.31 13.55
CA GLU A 106 19.30 23.30 12.94
C GLU A 106 19.73 23.68 11.52
N CYS A 107 18.98 24.53 10.81
CA CYS A 107 19.38 25.06 9.51
C CYS A 107 20.29 26.30 9.59
N ASP A 108 20.73 26.72 10.78
CA ASP A 108 21.68 27.83 10.94
C ASP A 108 23.06 27.44 10.34
N PRO A 109 23.56 28.17 9.32
CA PRO A 109 24.87 27.91 8.72
C PRO A 109 26.05 27.92 9.70
N ASP A 110 25.92 28.63 10.82
CA ASP A 110 26.98 28.72 11.83
C ASP A 110 27.11 27.43 12.65
N SER A 111 26.06 26.61 12.71
CA SER A 111 26.05 25.29 13.38
C SER A 111 26.97 24.26 12.71
N LEU A 112 27.33 24.46 11.44
CA LEU A 112 28.23 23.57 10.70
C LEU A 112 29.69 23.67 11.17
N HIS A 113 30.09 24.83 11.70
CA HIS A 113 31.49 25.13 12.05
C HIS A 113 32.50 24.91 10.88
N MET A 114 32.07 25.13 9.63
CA MET A 114 32.87 24.94 8.42
C MET A 114 33.14 26.25 7.66
N LYS A 115 34.32 26.35 7.04
CA LYS A 115 34.67 27.45 6.12
C LYS A 115 34.03 27.23 4.75
N MET A 116 33.93 28.29 3.95
CA MET A 116 33.38 28.29 2.59
C MET A 116 33.84 27.12 1.70
N PRO A 117 35.15 26.78 1.59
CA PRO A 117 35.57 25.65 0.75
C PRO A 117 35.08 24.29 1.25
N GLN A 118 34.98 24.13 2.58
CA GLN A 118 34.49 22.90 3.20
C GLN A 118 32.98 22.74 3.00
N ARG A 119 32.22 23.82 3.15
CA ARG A 119 30.76 23.85 2.86
C ARG A 119 30.48 23.49 1.40
N ARG A 120 31.25 24.05 0.47
CA ARG A 120 31.14 23.72 -0.95
C ARG A 120 31.45 22.26 -1.24
N GLU A 121 32.55 21.73 -0.69
CA GLU A 121 32.88 20.31 -0.84
C GLU A 121 31.78 19.41 -0.25
N LEU A 122 31.19 19.78 0.89
CA LEU A 122 30.08 19.03 1.48
C LEU A 122 28.81 19.06 0.60
N ALA A 123 28.49 20.21 0.00
CA ALA A 123 27.40 20.30 -0.98
C ALA A 123 27.68 19.43 -2.21
N ASP A 124 28.90 19.47 -2.75
CA ASP A 124 29.29 18.64 -3.89
C ASP A 124 29.26 17.13 -3.52
N ARG A 125 29.63 16.75 -2.29
CA ARG A 125 29.48 15.38 -1.76
C ARG A 125 28.03 14.93 -1.75
N LEU A 126 27.10 15.79 -1.33
CA LEU A 126 25.67 15.49 -1.32
C LEU A 126 25.15 15.21 -2.73
N ILE A 127 25.54 16.03 -3.72
CA ILE A 127 25.17 15.80 -5.12
C ILE A 127 25.76 14.49 -5.66
N ARG A 128 27.03 14.21 -5.35
CA ARG A 128 27.65 12.93 -5.71
C ARG A 128 26.92 11.75 -5.07
N GLY A 129 26.37 11.90 -3.87
CA GLY A 129 25.55 10.88 -3.22
C GLY A 129 24.26 10.60 -3.98
N PHE A 130 23.53 11.63 -4.42
CA PHE A 130 22.34 11.43 -5.26
C PHE A 130 22.68 10.81 -6.62
N ASN A 131 23.79 11.22 -7.24
CA ASN A 131 24.24 10.59 -8.50
C ASN A 131 24.62 9.11 -8.30
N ALA A 132 25.23 8.76 -7.15
CA ALA A 132 25.55 7.39 -6.80
C ALA A 132 24.28 6.56 -6.58
N LEU A 133 23.27 7.12 -5.89
CA LEU A 133 21.95 6.49 -5.75
C LEU A 133 21.34 6.17 -7.11
N ILE A 134 21.38 7.10 -8.05
CA ILE A 134 20.90 6.90 -9.43
C ILE A 134 21.67 5.79 -10.15
N ALA A 135 22.93 5.56 -9.78
CA ALA A 135 23.76 4.48 -10.29
C ALA A 135 23.66 3.16 -9.48
N GLY A 136 22.79 3.08 -8.47
CA GLY A 136 22.60 1.89 -7.64
C GLY A 136 23.52 1.79 -6.42
N ASP A 137 24.14 2.88 -5.97
CA ASP A 137 24.93 2.89 -4.73
C ASP A 137 24.32 3.84 -3.70
N VAL A 138 23.66 3.26 -2.69
CA VAL A 138 23.01 4.00 -1.58
C VAL A 138 24.00 4.44 -0.50
N ASN A 139 25.20 3.84 -0.45
CA ASN A 139 26.13 3.99 0.67
C ASN A 139 26.64 5.43 0.86
N PRO A 140 26.93 6.22 -0.20
CA PRO A 140 27.35 7.60 -0.02
C PRO A 140 26.32 8.48 0.70
N LEU A 141 25.02 8.25 0.48
CA LEU A 141 23.96 8.97 1.19
C LEU A 141 23.83 8.50 2.63
N TRP A 142 23.89 7.18 2.89
CA TRP A 142 23.91 6.66 4.25
C TRP A 142 25.11 7.16 5.06
N LYS A 143 26.28 7.28 4.42
CA LYS A 143 27.46 7.87 5.05
C LYS A 143 27.26 9.34 5.42
N LEU A 144 26.59 10.12 4.57
CA LEU A 144 26.23 11.51 4.90
C LEU A 144 25.21 11.59 6.04
N TYR A 145 24.26 10.64 6.08
CA TYR A 145 23.35 10.50 7.21
C TYR A 145 24.11 10.20 8.51
N ASP A 146 24.99 9.19 8.53
CA ASP A 146 25.74 8.82 9.74
C ASP A 146 26.65 9.95 10.24
N GLU A 147 27.36 10.63 9.33
CA GLU A 147 28.30 11.70 9.69
C GLU A 147 27.60 13.01 10.09
N GLY A 148 26.38 13.24 9.60
CA GLY A 148 25.79 14.59 9.54
C GLY A 148 24.35 14.73 10.04
N ILE A 149 23.56 13.66 10.10
CA ILE A 149 22.13 13.69 10.47
C ILE A 149 21.87 12.82 11.68
N ASN A 150 22.34 11.57 11.69
CA ASN A 150 22.04 10.58 12.72
C ASN A 150 22.39 11.14 14.12
N PRO A 151 21.41 11.34 15.01
CA PRO A 151 21.67 11.88 16.35
C PRO A 151 22.67 11.08 17.18
N ALA A 152 22.81 9.77 16.94
CA ALA A 152 23.74 8.91 17.65
C ALA A 152 25.20 9.05 17.17
N THR A 153 25.42 9.34 15.88
CA THR A 153 26.76 9.28 15.27
C THR A 153 27.24 10.59 14.65
N ARG A 154 26.36 11.60 14.48
CA ARG A 154 26.70 12.83 13.76
C ARG A 154 27.90 13.55 14.39
N THR A 155 28.83 13.96 13.55
CA THR A 155 30.03 14.73 13.91
C THR A 155 29.93 16.20 13.49
N TYR A 156 28.99 16.51 12.60
CA TYR A 156 28.61 17.86 12.19
C TYR A 156 27.10 17.91 11.94
N ASN A 157 26.53 19.11 11.85
CA ASN A 157 25.11 19.27 11.54
C ASN A 157 24.89 19.47 10.04
N LEU A 158 24.50 18.42 9.32
CA LEU A 158 24.24 18.51 7.88
C LEU A 158 23.04 19.43 7.56
N PHE A 159 22.06 19.59 8.47
CA PHE A 159 20.94 20.50 8.22
C PHE A 159 21.39 21.95 8.05
N GLY A 160 22.45 22.38 8.75
CA GLY A 160 23.04 23.70 8.61
C GLY A 160 23.57 23.99 7.20
N LEU A 161 23.89 22.96 6.41
CA LEU A 161 24.32 23.11 5.01
C LEU A 161 23.21 23.71 4.15
N PHE A 162 21.95 23.36 4.41
CA PHE A 162 20.83 23.81 3.60
C PHE A 162 20.57 25.32 3.73
N GLY A 163 21.03 25.94 4.82
CA GLY A 163 21.01 27.39 5.02
C GLY A 163 22.16 28.14 4.33
N THR A 164 23.14 27.44 3.74
CA THR A 164 24.35 28.05 3.17
C THR A 164 24.15 28.55 1.74
N ARG A 165 24.89 29.60 1.38
CA ARG A 165 24.97 30.08 -0.01
C ARG A 165 25.59 29.04 -0.93
N GLU A 166 26.57 28.26 -0.45
CA GLU A 166 27.31 27.28 -1.23
C GLU A 166 26.39 26.16 -1.72
N PHE A 167 25.55 25.64 -0.83
CA PHE A 167 24.55 24.64 -1.18
C PHE A 167 23.55 25.18 -2.22
N MET A 168 23.03 26.39 -2.00
CA MET A 168 22.09 27.02 -2.93
C MET A 168 22.71 27.26 -4.32
N GLN A 169 24.00 27.60 -4.39
CA GLN A 169 24.72 27.73 -5.66
C GLN A 169 24.90 26.40 -6.38
N VAL A 170 25.18 25.32 -5.65
CA VAL A 170 25.33 23.98 -6.24
C VAL A 170 23.99 23.50 -6.80
N ILE A 171 22.91 23.60 -6.01
CA ILE A 171 21.57 23.16 -6.44
C ILE A 171 21.04 23.99 -7.61
N ALA A 172 21.24 25.32 -7.61
CA ALA A 172 20.79 26.19 -8.69
C ALA A 172 21.45 25.91 -10.05
N ASN A 173 22.56 25.15 -10.07
CA ASN A 173 23.24 24.77 -11.31
C ASN A 173 23.01 23.30 -11.69
N LEU A 174 22.13 22.57 -10.99
CA LEU A 174 21.98 21.12 -11.13
C LEU A 174 20.78 20.74 -12.02
N GLY A 175 21.06 20.13 -13.17
CA GLY A 175 20.03 19.47 -14.00
C GLY A 175 18.86 20.41 -14.33
N PHE A 176 17.63 19.92 -14.18
CA PHE A 176 16.43 20.74 -14.46
C PHE A 176 16.24 21.89 -13.45
N PHE A 177 16.89 21.87 -12.29
CA PHE A 177 16.80 22.97 -11.33
C PHE A 177 17.45 24.26 -11.85
N SER A 178 18.35 24.18 -12.85
CA SER A 178 18.92 25.38 -13.48
C SER A 178 17.92 26.20 -14.29
N GLU A 179 16.77 25.61 -14.62
CA GLU A 179 15.69 26.28 -15.34
C GLU A 179 14.65 26.89 -14.39
N VAL A 180 14.71 26.56 -13.10
CA VAL A 180 13.76 27.01 -12.09
C VAL A 180 14.18 28.39 -11.56
N PRO A 181 13.28 29.38 -11.50
CA PRO A 181 13.56 30.65 -10.83
C PRO A 181 14.02 30.42 -9.39
N PHE A 182 15.08 31.11 -8.97
CA PHE A 182 15.72 30.87 -7.67
C PHE A 182 14.75 30.90 -6.49
N GLY A 183 13.77 31.82 -6.49
CA GLY A 183 12.78 31.91 -5.42
C GLY A 183 11.91 30.65 -5.31
N GLU A 184 11.48 30.07 -6.43
CA GLU A 184 10.69 28.83 -6.45
C GLU A 184 11.54 27.64 -6.01
N LEU A 185 12.79 27.56 -6.51
CA LEU A 185 13.75 26.53 -6.12
C LEU A 185 14.00 26.53 -4.61
N PHE A 186 14.23 27.71 -4.03
CA PHE A 186 14.45 27.86 -2.60
C PHE A 186 13.29 27.30 -1.78
N TRP A 187 12.04 27.65 -2.14
CA TRP A 187 10.87 27.15 -1.42
C TRP A 187 10.71 25.64 -1.56
N LYS A 188 10.93 25.07 -2.76
CA LYS A 188 10.86 23.62 -2.97
C LYS A 188 11.89 22.87 -2.15
N VAL A 189 13.14 23.32 -2.15
CA VAL A 189 14.21 22.70 -1.38
C VAL A 189 13.92 22.80 0.12
N ARG A 190 13.45 23.95 0.60
CA ARG A 190 13.04 24.12 2.00
C ARG A 190 11.94 23.12 2.37
N ASP A 191 10.93 22.94 1.53
CA ASP A 191 9.82 22.00 1.79
C ASP A 191 10.37 20.57 1.98
N PHE A 192 11.20 20.08 1.05
CA PHE A 192 11.81 18.74 1.16
C PHE A 192 12.72 18.58 2.38
N VAL A 193 13.59 19.57 2.63
CA VAL A 193 14.52 19.54 3.76
C VAL A 193 13.78 19.59 5.10
N SER A 194 12.66 20.34 5.18
CA SER A 194 11.84 20.39 6.40
C SER A 194 11.17 19.05 6.72
N ILE A 195 10.79 18.29 5.70
CA ILE A 195 10.24 16.94 5.86
C ILE A 195 11.33 15.97 6.29
N LEU A 196 12.52 16.00 5.67
CA LEU A 196 13.66 15.18 6.11
C LEU A 196 14.03 15.46 7.57
N PHE A 197 14.03 16.73 7.95
CA PHE A 197 14.25 17.13 9.33
C PHE A 197 13.25 16.44 10.25
N ALA A 198 11.94 16.64 10.02
CA ALA A 198 10.88 16.04 10.84
C ALA A 198 10.99 14.51 10.98
N LEU A 199 11.48 13.82 9.94
CA LEU A 199 11.60 12.36 9.93
C LEU A 199 12.87 11.83 10.60
N LEU A 200 13.99 12.56 10.51
CA LEU A 200 15.33 12.03 10.80
C LEU A 200 16.08 12.75 11.92
N HIS A 201 15.60 13.90 12.41
CA HIS A 201 16.33 14.67 13.41
C HIS A 201 16.28 14.07 14.82
N GLU A 202 15.35 13.15 15.09
CA GLU A 202 15.23 12.44 16.36
C GLU A 202 15.64 10.98 16.21
N ARG A 203 16.16 10.42 17.30
CA ARG A 203 16.41 8.98 17.41
C ARG A 203 15.08 8.28 17.69
N MET A 204 14.80 7.18 16.97
CA MET A 204 13.59 6.39 17.21
C MET A 204 13.78 5.45 18.40
N PRO A 205 12.70 5.15 19.17
CA PRO A 205 12.74 4.13 20.22
C PRO A 205 13.19 2.78 19.69
N HIS A 206 13.92 2.01 20.50
CA HIS A 206 14.45 0.72 20.08
C HIS A 206 13.35 -0.31 19.78
N ALA A 207 13.48 -0.97 18.64
CA ALA A 207 12.69 -2.14 18.28
C ALA A 207 13.57 -3.18 17.57
N ARG A 208 13.29 -4.46 17.81
CA ARG A 208 14.00 -5.56 17.12
C ARG A 208 13.67 -5.61 15.63
N VAL A 209 12.45 -5.23 15.26
CA VAL A 209 12.01 -5.08 13.87
C VAL A 209 11.26 -3.77 13.70
N TYR A 210 11.69 -2.93 12.75
CA TYR A 210 10.92 -1.79 12.28
C TYR A 210 10.11 -2.23 11.05
N HIS A 211 8.79 -2.15 11.12
CA HIS A 211 7.89 -2.58 10.06
C HIS A 211 7.16 -1.39 9.43
N ALA A 212 7.59 -0.97 8.25
CA ALA A 212 6.89 0.05 7.46
C ALA A 212 5.85 -0.60 6.54
N HIS A 213 4.63 -0.04 6.48
CA HIS A 213 3.57 -0.53 5.57
C HIS A 213 3.43 0.30 4.29
N THR A 214 4.39 1.18 4.02
CA THR A 214 4.53 1.92 2.76
C THR A 214 6.01 2.20 2.50
N THR A 215 6.42 2.17 1.23
CA THR A 215 7.67 2.85 0.84
C THR A 215 7.48 4.37 0.99
N GLY A 216 8.57 5.15 1.10
CA GLY A 216 8.50 6.59 1.30
C GLY A 216 8.90 6.97 2.73
N TYR A 217 8.13 7.83 3.40
CA TYR A 217 8.49 8.35 4.71
C TYR A 217 8.58 7.28 5.79
N ALA A 218 7.65 6.31 5.79
CA ALA A 218 7.66 5.20 6.74
C ALA A 218 8.91 4.32 6.56
N ALA A 219 9.23 3.95 5.31
CA ALA A 219 10.44 3.21 4.98
C ALA A 219 11.73 3.97 5.30
N LEU A 220 11.74 5.30 5.12
CA LEU A 220 12.90 6.13 5.47
C LEU A 220 13.18 6.11 6.98
N ILE A 221 12.13 6.25 7.82
CA ILE A 221 12.26 6.10 9.27
C ILE A 221 12.71 4.68 9.62
N ALA A 222 12.10 3.65 9.02
CA ALA A 222 12.42 2.26 9.33
C ALA A 222 13.88 1.91 9.00
N ALA A 223 14.36 2.32 7.82
CA ALA A 223 15.74 2.10 7.39
C ALA A 223 16.73 2.86 8.29
N ALA A 224 16.44 4.11 8.62
CA ALA A 224 17.28 4.90 9.52
C ALA A 224 17.32 4.31 10.94
N ALA A 225 16.18 3.92 11.49
CA ALA A 225 16.08 3.35 12.84
C ALA A 225 16.73 1.95 12.93
N ALA A 226 16.49 1.07 11.96
CA ALA A 226 17.15 -0.24 11.89
C ALA A 226 18.67 -0.09 11.77
N ARG A 227 19.16 0.84 10.94
CA ARG A 227 20.58 1.17 10.81
C ARG A 227 21.18 1.68 12.12
N ASP A 228 20.48 2.58 12.81
CA ASP A 228 20.94 3.19 14.06
C ASP A 228 21.04 2.19 15.22
N HIS A 229 20.11 1.24 15.28
CA HIS A 229 20.07 0.23 16.35
C HIS A 229 20.75 -1.10 15.99
N GLY A 230 21.17 -1.28 14.73
CA GLY A 230 21.68 -2.56 14.24
C GLY A 230 20.64 -3.67 14.26
N THR A 231 19.37 -3.32 14.05
CA THR A 231 18.22 -4.24 14.03
C THR A 231 17.65 -4.36 12.62
N SER A 232 16.46 -4.93 12.46
CA SER A 232 15.92 -5.28 11.14
C SER A 232 14.82 -4.36 10.62
N PHE A 233 14.75 -4.23 9.29
CA PHE A 233 13.71 -3.49 8.57
C PHE A 233 12.85 -4.43 7.72
N LEU A 234 11.56 -4.50 8.03
CA LEU A 234 10.53 -5.14 7.21
C LEU A 234 9.71 -4.08 6.47
N LEU A 235 9.49 -4.29 5.17
CA LEU A 235 8.61 -3.48 4.34
C LEU A 235 7.40 -4.31 3.90
N THR A 236 6.20 -3.74 4.02
CA THR A 236 4.98 -4.28 3.39
C THR A 236 4.42 -3.26 2.42
N GLU A 237 4.18 -3.67 1.19
CA GLU A 237 3.53 -2.86 0.16
C GLU A 237 2.12 -3.43 -0.10
N HIS A 238 1.09 -2.74 0.41
CA HIS A 238 -0.32 -3.10 0.15
C HIS A 238 -0.75 -2.80 -1.30
N ASN A 239 -0.17 -1.74 -1.82
CA ASN A 239 -0.07 -1.40 -3.22
C ASN A 239 1.31 -0.74 -3.37
N LEU A 240 1.68 -0.26 -4.56
CA LEU A 240 2.93 0.48 -4.66
C LEU A 240 2.73 1.95 -4.29
N TYR A 241 3.07 2.31 -3.04
CA TYR A 241 2.86 3.66 -2.50
C TYR A 241 3.45 4.76 -3.41
N ILE A 242 4.66 4.55 -3.94
CA ILE A 242 5.32 5.52 -4.83
C ILE A 242 4.56 5.69 -6.13
N ARG A 243 4.16 4.57 -6.77
CA ARG A 243 3.39 4.61 -8.01
C ARG A 243 2.09 5.36 -7.79
N ASP A 244 1.38 5.03 -6.72
CA ASP A 244 0.08 5.61 -6.40
C ASP A 244 0.19 7.11 -6.08
N THR A 245 1.17 7.50 -5.28
CA THR A 245 1.43 8.90 -4.93
C THR A 245 1.76 9.73 -6.18
N ILE A 246 2.63 9.23 -7.05
CA ILE A 246 3.04 9.95 -8.26
C ILE A 246 1.88 10.02 -9.28
N ASN A 247 1.18 8.92 -9.53
CA ASN A 247 0.04 8.92 -10.44
C ASN A 247 -1.08 9.85 -9.95
N THR A 248 -1.34 9.88 -8.63
CA THR A 248 -2.29 10.84 -8.03
C THR A 248 -1.85 12.27 -8.27
N LYS A 249 -0.58 12.59 -7.99
CA LYS A 249 -0.03 13.94 -8.17
C LYS A 249 -0.06 14.41 -9.63
N LEU A 250 0.08 13.48 -10.58
CA LEU A 250 0.08 13.76 -12.01
C LEU A 250 -1.29 13.61 -12.68
N GLU A 251 -2.35 13.28 -11.92
CA GLU A 251 -3.67 12.96 -12.44
C GLU A 251 -3.63 11.92 -13.58
N ARG A 252 -2.79 10.88 -13.41
CA ARG A 252 -2.66 9.76 -14.34
C ARG A 252 -3.55 8.60 -13.92
N ASN A 253 -3.90 7.74 -14.87
CA ASN A 253 -4.47 6.44 -14.55
C ASN A 253 -3.55 5.68 -13.59
N MET A 254 -4.12 5.26 -12.46
CA MET A 254 -3.40 4.59 -11.37
C MET A 254 -2.76 3.26 -11.78
N ALA A 255 -3.27 2.60 -12.82
CA ALA A 255 -2.71 1.36 -13.36
C ALA A 255 -1.45 1.60 -14.23
N LYS A 256 -1.14 2.84 -14.58
CA LYS A 256 0.07 3.14 -15.37
C LYS A 256 1.33 2.94 -14.53
N PRO A 257 2.37 2.33 -15.10
CA PRO A 257 3.63 2.16 -14.39
C PRO A 257 4.32 3.50 -14.15
N ILE A 258 5.18 3.48 -13.14
CA ILE A 258 6.21 4.48 -12.87
C ILE A 258 7.55 3.76 -12.93
N THR A 259 8.54 4.38 -13.57
CA THR A 259 9.85 3.79 -13.79
C THR A 259 10.97 4.77 -13.47
N THR A 260 12.11 4.24 -13.00
CA THR A 260 13.29 5.02 -12.60
C THR A 260 14.00 5.74 -13.75
N ASP A 261 13.59 5.51 -15.00
CA ASP A 261 14.03 6.28 -16.18
C ASP A 261 13.25 7.59 -16.38
N TYR A 262 12.24 7.83 -15.56
CA TYR A 262 11.35 8.99 -15.60
C TYR A 262 10.57 9.19 -16.90
N ALA A 263 10.47 8.17 -17.76
CA ALA A 263 9.80 8.27 -19.06
C ALA A 263 8.33 8.73 -18.91
N PHE A 264 7.69 8.36 -17.80
CA PHE A 264 6.33 8.73 -17.45
C PHE A 264 6.08 10.26 -17.36
N LEU A 265 7.11 11.07 -17.09
CA LEU A 265 7.00 12.53 -17.02
C LEU A 265 6.87 13.18 -18.41
N ALA A 266 7.19 12.45 -19.47
CA ALA A 266 7.10 12.92 -20.85
C ALA A 266 5.84 12.42 -21.57
N GLU A 267 5.03 11.60 -20.92
CA GLU A 267 3.77 11.11 -21.49
C GLU A 267 2.75 12.24 -21.67
N GLU A 268 1.90 12.09 -22.68
CA GLU A 268 0.75 12.96 -22.87
C GLU A 268 -0.24 12.80 -21.69
N ARG A 269 -0.76 13.93 -21.21
CA ARG A 269 -1.76 13.94 -20.13
C ARG A 269 -3.06 13.34 -20.60
N GLU A 270 -3.67 12.51 -19.76
CA GLU A 270 -5.02 11.96 -19.99
C GLU A 270 -6.11 13.04 -19.95
N HIS A 271 -5.86 14.12 -19.21
CA HIS A 271 -6.72 15.30 -19.13
C HIS A 271 -6.06 16.47 -19.87
N PRO A 272 -6.44 16.76 -21.13
CA PRO A 272 -5.82 17.81 -21.93
C PRO A 272 -5.87 19.21 -21.30
N GLY A 273 -6.81 19.45 -20.39
CA GLY A 273 -6.96 20.74 -19.70
C GLY A 273 -5.86 21.05 -18.67
N LEU A 274 -5.05 20.07 -18.26
CA LEU A 274 -3.99 20.26 -17.26
C LEU A 274 -2.71 20.90 -17.81
N GLY A 275 -2.53 20.89 -19.14
CA GLY A 275 -1.26 21.32 -19.76
C GLY A 275 -0.09 20.36 -19.47
N PRO A 276 1.16 20.77 -19.75
CA PRO A 276 2.34 19.92 -19.54
C PRO A 276 2.63 19.68 -18.05
N VAL A 277 3.46 18.67 -17.75
CA VAL A 277 3.99 18.45 -16.40
C VAL A 277 4.73 19.67 -15.88
N THR A 278 4.25 20.22 -14.76
CA THR A 278 4.84 21.38 -14.12
C THR A 278 6.14 21.02 -13.40
N LEU A 279 6.95 22.03 -13.09
CA LEU A 279 8.18 21.85 -12.32
C LEU A 279 7.92 21.33 -10.89
N ASP A 280 6.83 21.76 -10.26
CA ASP A 280 6.42 21.27 -8.93
C ASP A 280 6.11 19.77 -8.96
N GLU A 281 5.27 19.34 -9.91
CA GLU A 281 4.91 17.94 -10.07
C GLU A 281 6.13 17.07 -10.39
N ARG A 282 7.02 17.54 -11.26
CA ARG A 282 8.29 16.87 -11.56
C ARG A 282 9.14 16.71 -10.30
N ALA A 283 9.33 17.78 -9.53
CA ALA A 283 10.15 17.75 -8.32
C ALA A 283 9.62 16.75 -7.28
N TRP A 284 8.30 16.78 -7.01
CA TRP A 284 7.66 15.80 -6.11
C TRP A 284 7.74 14.37 -6.64
N SER A 285 7.60 14.17 -7.95
CA SER A 285 7.68 12.83 -8.54
C SER A 285 9.08 12.23 -8.38
N VAL A 286 10.12 13.02 -8.67
CA VAL A 286 11.51 12.60 -8.47
C VAL A 286 11.79 12.37 -6.98
N TRP A 287 11.30 13.24 -6.09
CA TRP A 287 11.44 13.10 -4.65
C TRP A 287 10.95 11.74 -4.14
N PHE A 288 9.71 11.35 -4.45
CA PHE A 288 9.16 10.08 -4.00
C PHE A 288 9.86 8.88 -4.63
N LEU A 289 10.17 8.95 -5.94
CA LEU A 289 10.82 7.85 -6.65
C LEU A 289 12.22 7.57 -6.11
N GLU A 290 13.04 8.60 -5.94
CA GLU A 290 14.40 8.46 -5.43
C GLU A 290 14.42 8.06 -3.95
N MET A 291 13.45 8.49 -3.15
CA MET A 291 13.30 8.01 -1.77
C MET A 291 13.05 6.50 -1.73
N GLY A 292 12.22 5.97 -2.64
CA GLY A 292 12.04 4.52 -2.79
C GLY A 292 13.33 3.81 -3.13
N ARG A 293 14.02 4.27 -4.18
CA ARG A 293 15.31 3.72 -4.60
C ARG A 293 16.35 3.72 -3.47
N PHE A 294 16.30 4.69 -2.57
CA PHE A 294 17.19 4.80 -1.43
C PHE A 294 16.82 3.80 -0.32
N CYS A 295 15.53 3.60 -0.05
CA CYS A 295 15.06 2.78 1.06
C CYS A 295 14.97 1.29 0.73
N TYR A 296 14.57 0.90 -0.49
CA TYR A 296 14.38 -0.50 -0.86
C TYR A 296 15.59 -1.42 -0.55
N PRO A 297 16.85 -1.03 -0.87
CA PRO A 297 18.01 -1.88 -0.59
C PRO A 297 18.30 -2.06 0.91
N SER A 298 17.67 -1.26 1.76
CA SER A 298 17.83 -1.33 3.22
C SER A 298 16.82 -2.29 3.87
N ALA A 299 15.81 -2.76 3.14
CA ALA A 299 14.85 -3.73 3.67
C ALA A 299 15.50 -5.11 3.76
N ASP A 300 15.46 -5.72 4.94
CA ASP A 300 15.89 -7.10 5.15
C ASP A 300 14.89 -8.08 4.53
N MET A 301 13.62 -7.68 4.47
CA MET A 301 12.55 -8.39 3.76
C MET A 301 11.47 -7.41 3.32
N ALA A 302 10.85 -7.70 2.17
CA ALA A 302 9.72 -7.00 1.63
C ALA A 302 8.59 -7.98 1.32
N THR A 303 7.36 -7.62 1.69
CA THR A 303 6.16 -8.38 1.35
C THR A 303 5.28 -7.58 0.39
N TYR A 304 4.67 -8.29 -0.55
CA TYR A 304 3.78 -7.75 -1.56
C TYR A 304 2.49 -8.57 -1.58
N LEU A 305 1.34 -7.92 -1.80
CA LEU A 305 0.07 -8.65 -1.75
C LEU A 305 -0.14 -9.63 -2.91
N TYR A 306 0.49 -9.41 -4.07
CA TYR A 306 0.26 -10.18 -5.29
C TYR A 306 1.49 -10.16 -6.23
N PRO A 307 1.66 -11.18 -7.10
CA PRO A 307 2.84 -11.33 -7.97
C PRO A 307 3.17 -10.11 -8.84
N LYS A 308 2.18 -9.52 -9.51
CA LYS A 308 2.38 -8.35 -10.39
C LYS A 308 2.99 -7.15 -9.67
N ALA A 309 2.75 -7.00 -8.36
CA ALA A 309 3.36 -5.92 -7.57
C ALA A 309 4.89 -6.04 -7.51
N LEU A 310 5.46 -7.25 -7.56
CA LEU A 310 6.91 -7.43 -7.62
C LEU A 310 7.50 -6.86 -8.91
N GLU A 311 6.85 -7.11 -10.05
CA GLU A 311 7.30 -6.61 -11.35
C GLU A 311 7.24 -5.08 -11.41
N GLU A 312 6.14 -4.50 -10.92
CA GLU A 312 6.00 -3.05 -10.86
C GLU A 312 6.96 -2.43 -9.82
N ALA A 313 7.23 -3.12 -8.70
CA ALA A 313 8.22 -2.71 -7.71
C ALA A 313 9.64 -2.68 -8.30
N ARG A 314 9.99 -3.66 -9.15
CA ARG A 314 11.23 -3.60 -9.94
C ARG A 314 11.26 -2.34 -10.80
N GLY A 315 10.14 -1.96 -11.44
CA GLY A 315 10.06 -0.73 -12.23
C GLY A 315 10.46 0.54 -11.46
N ILE A 316 10.07 0.64 -10.19
CA ILE A 316 10.36 1.79 -9.31
C ILE A 316 11.65 1.66 -8.48
N GLY A 317 12.49 0.67 -8.77
CA GLY A 317 13.83 0.54 -8.18
C GLY A 317 13.96 -0.47 -7.06
N ALA A 318 12.96 -1.31 -6.77
CA ALA A 318 13.12 -2.38 -5.79
C ALA A 318 14.11 -3.45 -6.32
N PRO A 319 15.08 -3.91 -5.52
CA PRO A 319 16.09 -4.88 -5.94
C PRO A 319 15.59 -6.32 -5.80
N ILE A 320 14.41 -6.63 -6.35
CA ILE A 320 13.72 -7.92 -6.18
C ILE A 320 14.63 -9.11 -6.52
N ASP A 321 15.37 -9.00 -7.63
CA ASP A 321 16.23 -10.10 -8.07
C ASP A 321 17.39 -10.32 -7.09
N GLN A 322 18.03 -9.25 -6.61
CA GLN A 322 19.09 -9.32 -5.59
C GLN A 322 18.56 -9.75 -4.21
N MET A 323 17.31 -9.42 -3.88
CA MET A 323 16.65 -9.89 -2.66
C MET A 323 16.50 -11.41 -2.66
N ASN A 324 16.26 -12.01 -3.82
CA ASN A 324 16.02 -13.45 -3.99
C ASN A 324 17.23 -14.19 -4.60
N GLU A 325 18.39 -13.53 -4.73
CA GLU A 325 19.69 -14.16 -5.00
C GLU A 325 20.21 -14.83 -3.71
N GLY A 326 19.68 -16.01 -3.37
CA GLY A 326 20.10 -16.75 -2.18
C GLY A 326 19.26 -17.98 -1.86
N GLU A 327 19.50 -18.58 -0.69
CA GLU A 327 18.74 -19.76 -0.21
C GLU A 327 17.35 -19.42 0.35
N LYS A 328 17.10 -18.14 0.69
CA LYS A 328 15.82 -17.64 1.19
C LYS A 328 15.38 -16.41 0.43
N ASP A 329 14.16 -16.43 -0.09
CA ASP A 329 13.54 -15.26 -0.72
C ASP A 329 13.29 -14.17 0.32
N ARG A 330 13.70 -12.94 0.00
CA ARG A 330 13.48 -11.75 0.83
C ARG A 330 12.43 -10.81 0.24
N ALA A 331 12.02 -11.00 -1.00
CA ALA A 331 10.85 -10.37 -1.59
C ALA A 331 9.79 -11.45 -1.83
N ILE A 332 8.74 -11.46 -1.00
CA ILE A 332 7.74 -12.54 -0.98
C ILE A 332 6.31 -12.04 -1.20
N ILE A 333 5.44 -12.93 -1.64
CA ILE A 333 4.00 -12.66 -1.69
C ILE A 333 3.36 -13.04 -0.36
N LEU A 334 2.71 -12.09 0.28
CA LEU A 334 1.93 -12.29 1.50
C LEU A 334 0.58 -11.58 1.32
N PRO A 335 -0.48 -12.31 0.98
CA PRO A 335 -1.78 -11.70 0.71
C PRO A 335 -2.44 -11.21 1.99
N ASN A 336 -3.49 -10.40 1.83
CA ASN A 336 -4.46 -10.12 2.87
C ASN A 336 -5.20 -11.40 3.25
N GLY A 337 -5.61 -11.46 4.52
CA GLY A 337 -6.35 -12.59 5.08
C GLY A 337 -7.80 -12.25 5.42
N MET A 338 -8.61 -13.30 5.57
CA MET A 338 -10.01 -13.23 5.95
C MET A 338 -10.33 -14.32 6.98
N LEU A 339 -11.11 -13.97 8.01
CA LEU A 339 -11.66 -14.92 8.98
C LEU A 339 -12.98 -15.47 8.47
N ILE A 340 -13.01 -16.73 8.03
CA ILE A 340 -14.24 -17.35 7.51
C ILE A 340 -15.36 -17.42 8.53
N GLU A 341 -15.03 -17.55 9.82
CA GLU A 341 -16.00 -17.58 10.91
C GLU A 341 -16.80 -16.27 10.99
N SER A 342 -16.21 -15.16 10.55
CA SER A 342 -16.87 -13.85 10.55
C SER A 342 -17.99 -13.71 9.51
N VAL A 343 -18.10 -14.66 8.57
CA VAL A 343 -19.15 -14.71 7.54
C VAL A 343 -19.85 -16.08 7.45
N ALA A 344 -19.68 -16.94 8.47
CA ALA A 344 -20.21 -18.30 8.45
C ALA A 344 -21.73 -18.36 8.25
N GLU A 345 -22.48 -17.47 8.90
CA GLU A 345 -23.94 -17.38 8.73
C GLU A 345 -24.33 -17.10 7.28
N ALA A 346 -23.62 -16.16 6.63
CA ALA A 346 -23.84 -15.84 5.23
C ALA A 346 -23.50 -17.04 4.33
N TYR A 347 -22.37 -17.70 4.55
CA TYR A 347 -21.98 -18.90 3.81
C TYR A 347 -23.07 -19.99 3.84
N TYR A 348 -23.60 -20.32 5.03
CA TYR A 348 -24.65 -21.32 5.16
C TYR A 348 -25.96 -20.91 4.47
N ALA A 349 -26.36 -19.65 4.58
CA ALA A 349 -27.53 -19.13 3.87
C ALA A 349 -27.34 -19.19 2.34
N ARG A 350 -26.12 -18.90 1.86
CA ARG A 350 -25.76 -18.93 0.45
C ARG A 350 -25.78 -20.34 -0.15
N GLN A 351 -25.54 -21.39 0.62
CA GLN A 351 -25.71 -22.77 0.11
C GLN A 351 -27.14 -23.04 -0.38
N ALA A 352 -28.15 -22.62 0.40
CA ALA A 352 -29.56 -22.76 0.01
C ALA A 352 -29.90 -21.87 -1.20
N ALA A 353 -29.34 -20.65 -1.24
CA ALA A 353 -29.54 -19.74 -2.37
C ALA A 353 -28.92 -20.29 -3.67
N ARG A 354 -27.73 -20.88 -3.62
CA ARG A 354 -27.06 -21.53 -4.77
C ARG A 354 -27.91 -22.65 -5.36
N ALA A 355 -28.44 -23.54 -4.52
CA ALA A 355 -29.34 -24.60 -4.97
C ALA A 355 -30.61 -24.05 -5.64
N ARG A 356 -31.16 -22.95 -5.12
CA ARG A 356 -32.31 -22.26 -5.72
C ARG A 356 -31.96 -21.66 -7.09
N ILE A 357 -30.81 -21.00 -7.24
CA ILE A 357 -30.37 -20.41 -8.52
C ILE A 357 -30.23 -21.50 -9.59
N LEU A 358 -29.64 -22.64 -9.24
CA LEU A 358 -29.52 -23.78 -10.15
C LEU A 358 -30.88 -24.33 -10.59
N ALA A 359 -31.88 -24.35 -9.69
CA ALA A 359 -33.23 -24.82 -9.98
C ALA A 359 -34.05 -23.83 -10.82
N GLU A 360 -33.92 -22.52 -10.55
CA GLU A 360 -34.60 -21.45 -11.28
C GLU A 360 -33.98 -21.19 -12.66
N GLY A 361 -32.69 -21.49 -12.82
CA GLY A 361 -31.94 -21.34 -14.06
C GLY A 361 -32.05 -19.92 -14.62
N ARG A 362 -32.40 -19.81 -15.90
CA ARG A 362 -32.55 -18.50 -16.59
C ARG A 362 -33.69 -17.63 -16.05
N GLY A 363 -34.60 -18.18 -15.25
CA GLY A 363 -35.70 -17.44 -14.62
C GLY A 363 -35.33 -16.77 -13.29
N HIS A 364 -34.13 -17.04 -12.75
CA HIS A 364 -33.67 -16.48 -11.48
C HIS A 364 -33.54 -14.95 -11.54
N VAL A 365 -33.96 -14.24 -10.48
CA VAL A 365 -33.75 -12.79 -10.37
C VAL A 365 -32.45 -12.53 -9.61
N TRP A 366 -31.42 -12.14 -10.36
CA TRP A 366 -30.06 -11.97 -9.85
C TRP A 366 -29.93 -10.75 -8.93
N ARG A 367 -29.29 -10.96 -7.78
CA ARG A 367 -28.96 -9.92 -6.80
C ARG A 367 -27.49 -9.54 -6.91
N PHE A 368 -27.20 -8.47 -7.62
CA PHE A 368 -25.87 -7.92 -7.74
C PHE A 368 -25.58 -6.95 -6.60
N VAL A 369 -24.31 -6.88 -6.20
CA VAL A 369 -23.86 -5.91 -5.20
C VAL A 369 -22.60 -5.19 -5.67
N PHE A 370 -22.56 -3.89 -5.44
CA PHE A 370 -21.37 -3.06 -5.55
C PHE A 370 -21.05 -2.52 -4.17
N ILE A 371 -19.83 -2.78 -3.68
CA ILE A 371 -19.44 -2.44 -2.30
C ILE A 371 -18.19 -1.55 -2.33
N ALA A 372 -18.40 -0.24 -2.42
CA ALA A 372 -17.32 0.73 -2.36
C ALA A 372 -17.86 2.14 -2.10
N ARG A 373 -16.95 3.07 -1.76
CA ARG A 373 -17.24 4.51 -1.80
C ARG A 373 -17.63 4.91 -3.22
N VAL A 374 -18.63 5.79 -3.35
CA VAL A 374 -19.08 6.27 -4.67
C VAL A 374 -18.12 7.35 -5.18
N VAL A 375 -17.06 6.91 -5.84
CA VAL A 375 -16.00 7.76 -6.40
C VAL A 375 -15.55 7.26 -7.79
N PRO A 376 -15.01 8.12 -8.68
CA PRO A 376 -14.68 7.76 -10.06
C PRO A 376 -13.79 6.53 -10.22
N ILE A 377 -12.76 6.40 -9.37
CA ILE A 377 -11.81 5.28 -9.40
C ILE A 377 -12.49 3.91 -9.21
N LYS A 378 -13.71 3.86 -8.67
CA LYS A 378 -14.48 2.63 -8.47
C LYS A 378 -15.44 2.30 -9.62
N GLY A 379 -15.54 3.12 -10.67
CA GLY A 379 -16.16 2.76 -11.94
C GLY A 379 -17.69 2.55 -11.95
N LEU A 380 -18.44 3.08 -10.96
CA LEU A 380 -19.88 2.83 -10.85
C LEU A 380 -20.67 3.30 -12.09
N THR A 381 -20.28 4.42 -12.70
CA THR A 381 -20.89 4.91 -13.95
C THR A 381 -20.80 3.92 -15.10
N ASP A 382 -19.69 3.18 -15.21
CA ASP A 382 -19.49 2.20 -16.29
C ASP A 382 -20.25 0.91 -16.01
N LEU A 383 -20.37 0.54 -14.74
CA LEU A 383 -21.26 -0.54 -14.33
C LEU A 383 -22.73 -0.22 -14.64
N ILE A 384 -23.21 1.00 -14.35
CA ILE A 384 -24.59 1.39 -14.70
C ILE A 384 -24.82 1.25 -16.21
N ARG A 385 -23.87 1.70 -17.04
CA ARG A 385 -23.93 1.54 -18.51
C ARG A 385 -23.91 0.07 -18.93
N SER A 386 -23.11 -0.76 -18.27
CA SER A 386 -23.02 -2.19 -18.55
C SER A 386 -24.34 -2.91 -18.25
N LEU A 387 -25.01 -2.56 -17.16
CA LEU A 387 -26.32 -3.07 -16.81
C LEU A 387 -27.41 -2.61 -17.79
N ALA A 388 -27.34 -1.37 -18.28
CA ALA A 388 -28.24 -0.89 -19.33
C ALA A 388 -28.07 -1.70 -20.62
N VAL A 389 -26.83 -2.00 -21.03
CA VAL A 389 -26.54 -2.89 -22.17
C VAL A 389 -27.17 -4.27 -21.95
N LEU A 390 -27.03 -4.84 -20.75
CA LEU A 390 -27.60 -6.15 -20.41
C LEU A 390 -29.13 -6.18 -20.53
N ARG A 391 -29.79 -5.15 -19.99
CA ARG A 391 -31.25 -4.93 -20.10
C ARG A 391 -31.69 -4.79 -21.54
N ASP A 392 -31.00 -3.98 -22.33
CA ASP A 392 -31.34 -3.72 -23.74
C ASP A 392 -31.18 -4.96 -24.61
N GLN A 393 -30.36 -5.92 -24.18
CA GLN A 393 -30.24 -7.24 -24.78
C GLN A 393 -31.27 -8.27 -24.24
N GLY A 394 -32.27 -7.82 -23.48
CA GLY A 394 -33.41 -8.63 -23.01
C GLY A 394 -33.24 -9.33 -21.67
N LEU A 395 -32.10 -9.17 -20.98
CA LEU A 395 -31.88 -9.73 -19.65
C LEU A 395 -32.29 -8.70 -18.60
N VAL A 396 -33.50 -8.82 -18.07
CA VAL A 396 -34.12 -7.84 -17.15
C VAL A 396 -34.30 -8.37 -15.73
N ASN A 397 -33.91 -9.61 -15.49
CA ASN A 397 -34.05 -10.32 -14.22
C ASN A 397 -32.85 -10.07 -13.30
N PHE A 398 -32.56 -8.81 -12.98
CA PHE A 398 -31.49 -8.45 -12.05
C PHE A 398 -31.83 -7.20 -11.23
N HIS A 399 -31.12 -7.02 -10.11
CA HIS A 399 -31.13 -5.80 -9.30
C HIS A 399 -29.73 -5.55 -8.74
N LEU A 400 -29.28 -4.29 -8.72
CA LEU A 400 -28.01 -3.87 -8.14
C LEU A 400 -28.22 -3.09 -6.84
N ASP A 401 -27.60 -3.58 -5.77
CA ASP A 401 -27.48 -2.85 -4.51
C ASP A 401 -26.11 -2.19 -4.40
N VAL A 402 -26.10 -0.87 -4.19
CA VAL A 402 -24.89 -0.05 -4.00
C VAL A 402 -24.71 0.20 -2.50
N LEU A 403 -23.69 -0.44 -1.93
CA LEU A 403 -23.32 -0.37 -0.52
C LEU A 403 -22.07 0.50 -0.36
N GLY A 404 -22.21 1.68 0.21
CA GLY A 404 -21.11 2.56 0.51
C GLY A 404 -21.48 4.04 0.56
N PRO A 405 -20.62 4.87 1.16
CA PRO A 405 -20.86 6.30 1.33
C PRO A 405 -20.89 7.04 -0.02
N LYS A 406 -21.84 7.96 -0.15
CA LYS A 406 -22.14 8.77 -1.36
C LYS A 406 -21.67 10.23 -1.24
N ASP A 407 -21.27 10.62 -0.06
CA ASP A 407 -20.95 11.98 0.37
C ASP A 407 -19.45 12.32 0.22
N HIS A 408 -18.59 11.34 -0.07
CA HIS A 408 -17.17 11.60 -0.31
C HIS A 408 -16.89 12.46 -1.54
N LEU A 409 -17.67 12.32 -2.60
CA LEU A 409 -17.55 13.11 -3.82
C LEU A 409 -18.96 13.37 -4.41
N PRO A 410 -19.71 14.34 -3.86
CA PRO A 410 -21.12 14.56 -4.20
C PRO A 410 -21.35 14.74 -5.71
N GLU A 411 -20.45 15.42 -6.41
CA GLU A 411 -20.54 15.65 -7.86
C GLU A 411 -20.52 14.36 -8.69
N TYR A 412 -19.78 13.33 -8.25
CA TYR A 412 -19.75 12.04 -8.91
C TYR A 412 -20.98 11.21 -8.58
N TYR A 413 -21.51 11.31 -7.37
CA TYR A 413 -22.79 10.71 -7.03
C TYR A 413 -23.93 11.30 -7.88
N GLU A 414 -23.97 12.63 -8.05
CA GLU A 414 -24.92 13.28 -8.95
C GLU A 414 -24.75 12.84 -10.42
N LEU A 415 -23.52 12.62 -10.87
CA LEU A 415 -23.27 12.03 -12.20
C LEU A 415 -23.85 10.62 -12.31
N CYS A 416 -23.74 9.80 -11.26
CA CYS A 416 -24.34 8.47 -11.23
C CYS A 416 -25.87 8.55 -11.32
N LEU A 417 -26.51 9.44 -10.57
CA LEU A 417 -27.96 9.64 -10.61
C LEU A 417 -28.44 10.09 -12.00
N ARG A 418 -27.77 11.07 -12.62
CA ARG A 418 -28.08 11.49 -14.00
C ARG A 418 -27.93 10.32 -14.98
N THR A 419 -26.86 9.54 -14.87
CA THR A 419 -26.65 8.36 -15.73
C THR A 419 -27.78 7.34 -15.56
N ILE A 420 -28.29 7.13 -14.35
CA ILE A 420 -29.42 6.23 -14.06
C ILE A 420 -30.72 6.77 -14.70
N GLU A 421 -30.97 8.07 -14.58
CA GLU A 421 -32.15 8.73 -15.18
C GLU A 421 -32.10 8.66 -16.71
N GLU A 422 -30.99 9.09 -17.33
CA GLU A 422 -30.77 9.07 -18.78
C GLU A 422 -30.94 7.68 -19.38
N LEU A 423 -30.49 6.65 -18.67
CA LEU A 423 -30.56 5.26 -19.12
C LEU A 423 -31.83 4.55 -18.67
N ASN A 424 -32.75 5.18 -17.92
CA ASN A 424 -33.95 4.56 -17.34
C ASN A 424 -33.65 3.32 -16.47
N MET A 425 -32.66 3.41 -15.60
CA MET A 425 -32.19 2.30 -14.73
C MET A 425 -32.72 2.38 -13.29
N GLY A 426 -33.64 3.31 -13.00
CA GLY A 426 -34.09 3.58 -11.62
C GLY A 426 -34.74 2.39 -10.90
N GLU A 427 -35.42 1.50 -11.63
CA GLU A 427 -36.04 0.30 -11.04
C GLU A 427 -35.04 -0.82 -10.73
N TYR A 428 -33.83 -0.76 -11.29
CA TYR A 428 -32.82 -1.83 -11.21
C TYR A 428 -31.74 -1.56 -10.15
N ILE A 429 -31.71 -0.37 -9.54
CA ILE A 429 -30.57 0.08 -8.72
C ILE A 429 -31.06 0.71 -7.42
N THR A 430 -30.46 0.33 -6.29
CA THR A 430 -30.75 0.90 -4.98
C THR A 430 -29.47 1.28 -4.23
N PHE A 431 -29.43 2.51 -3.70
CA PHE A 431 -28.33 2.98 -2.86
C PHE A 431 -28.69 2.84 -1.37
N HIS A 432 -27.83 2.16 -0.61
CA HIS A 432 -28.04 1.95 0.83
C HIS A 432 -27.20 2.89 1.71
N GLY A 433 -26.15 3.50 1.16
CA GLY A 433 -25.18 4.24 1.97
C GLY A 433 -24.27 3.30 2.76
N THR A 434 -23.74 3.78 3.89
CA THR A 434 -22.87 2.98 4.76
C THR A 434 -23.67 1.94 5.53
N VAL A 435 -23.31 0.67 5.37
CA VAL A 435 -23.98 -0.49 6.00
C VAL A 435 -22.97 -1.47 6.58
N ASN A 436 -23.43 -2.39 7.43
CA ASN A 436 -22.64 -3.55 7.82
C ASN A 436 -22.67 -4.59 6.68
N VAL A 437 -21.62 -4.59 5.87
CA VAL A 437 -21.48 -5.45 4.68
C VAL A 437 -21.63 -6.93 5.03
N ARG A 438 -20.92 -7.42 6.06
CA ARG A 438 -20.93 -8.85 6.45
C ARG A 438 -22.33 -9.36 6.77
N ALA A 439 -23.17 -8.51 7.36
CA ALA A 439 -24.55 -8.83 7.70
C ALA A 439 -25.54 -8.84 6.51
N MET A 440 -25.06 -8.54 5.30
CA MET A 440 -25.88 -8.51 4.09
C MET A 440 -25.42 -9.49 3.01
N LEU A 441 -24.26 -10.14 3.18
CA LEU A 441 -23.67 -11.01 2.15
C LEU A 441 -24.58 -12.20 1.78
N ASP A 442 -25.44 -12.66 2.68
CA ASP A 442 -26.42 -13.71 2.41
C ASP A 442 -27.40 -13.38 1.27
N ARG A 443 -27.59 -12.09 0.97
CA ARG A 443 -28.61 -11.57 0.05
C ARG A 443 -28.17 -11.46 -1.39
N PHE A 444 -26.87 -11.58 -1.66
CA PHE A 444 -26.30 -11.26 -2.96
C PHE A 444 -25.75 -12.49 -3.67
N ASP A 445 -25.90 -12.51 -4.99
CA ASP A 445 -25.45 -13.58 -5.85
C ASP A 445 -24.12 -13.26 -6.50
N LEU A 446 -23.80 -11.98 -6.72
CA LEU A 446 -22.59 -11.60 -7.42
C LEU A 446 -22.04 -10.25 -6.93
N LEU A 447 -20.75 -10.21 -6.62
CA LEU A 447 -20.04 -8.96 -6.31
C LEU A 447 -19.47 -8.36 -7.59
N LEU A 448 -19.77 -7.09 -7.84
CA LEU A 448 -19.36 -6.34 -9.03
C LEU A 448 -18.33 -5.27 -8.69
N MET A 449 -17.16 -5.33 -9.32
CA MET A 449 -16.02 -4.46 -9.03
C MET A 449 -15.39 -3.89 -10.33
N PRO A 450 -16.02 -2.88 -10.96
CA PRO A 450 -15.59 -2.27 -12.22
C PRO A 450 -14.45 -1.24 -12.03
N SER A 451 -13.58 -1.45 -11.05
CA SER A 451 -12.61 -0.46 -10.57
C SER A 451 -11.50 -0.17 -11.58
N TYR A 452 -10.94 1.04 -11.52
CA TYR A 452 -9.74 1.43 -12.27
C TYR A 452 -8.44 1.14 -11.50
N ASN A 453 -8.55 0.86 -10.20
CA ASN A 453 -7.44 0.47 -9.35
C ASN A 453 -7.94 -0.34 -8.15
N GLU A 454 -7.27 -1.45 -7.87
CA GLU A 454 -7.42 -2.26 -6.66
C GLU A 454 -6.03 -2.78 -6.27
N GLY A 455 -5.81 -3.06 -4.98
CA GLY A 455 -4.69 -3.88 -4.53
C GLY A 455 -5.16 -5.33 -4.42
N GLN A 456 -5.50 -5.74 -3.21
CA GLN A 456 -6.22 -6.98 -2.93
C GLN A 456 -7.37 -6.67 -1.95
N PRO A 457 -8.56 -6.31 -2.45
CA PRO A 457 -9.60 -5.70 -1.64
C PRO A 457 -10.22 -6.69 -0.65
N ILE A 458 -10.27 -6.33 0.64
CA ILE A 458 -10.85 -7.17 1.70
C ILE A 458 -12.29 -7.58 1.39
N VAL A 459 -13.08 -6.69 0.77
CA VAL A 459 -14.47 -6.99 0.42
C VAL A 459 -14.60 -8.13 -0.61
N ALA A 460 -13.61 -8.30 -1.49
CA ALA A 460 -13.58 -9.46 -2.38
C ALA A 460 -13.36 -10.74 -1.57
N LEU A 461 -12.43 -10.73 -0.60
CA LEU A 461 -12.21 -11.87 0.29
C LEU A 461 -13.45 -12.19 1.14
N GLU A 462 -14.16 -11.17 1.63
CA GLU A 462 -15.42 -11.34 2.37
C GLU A 462 -16.51 -12.00 1.53
N ALA A 463 -16.70 -11.54 0.29
CA ALA A 463 -17.66 -12.13 -0.64
C ALA A 463 -17.29 -13.57 -1.01
N MET A 464 -16.01 -13.82 -1.31
CA MET A 464 -15.51 -15.16 -1.63
C MET A 464 -15.70 -16.13 -0.46
N ALA A 465 -15.45 -15.68 0.77
CA ALA A 465 -15.65 -16.46 2.00
C ALA A 465 -17.14 -16.79 2.24
N ALA A 466 -18.06 -15.99 1.71
CA ALA A 466 -19.50 -16.28 1.70
C ALA A 466 -19.96 -17.11 0.48
N SER A 467 -19.04 -17.64 -0.34
CA SER A 467 -19.34 -18.31 -1.63
C SER A 467 -20.06 -17.40 -2.65
N ILE A 468 -19.67 -16.13 -2.71
CA ILE A 468 -20.15 -15.17 -3.72
C ILE A 468 -19.05 -14.97 -4.76
N PRO A 469 -19.25 -15.34 -6.03
CA PRO A 469 -18.29 -15.11 -7.08
C PRO A 469 -18.23 -13.63 -7.49
N LEU A 470 -17.29 -13.30 -8.36
CA LEU A 470 -17.00 -11.92 -8.74
C LEU A 470 -17.04 -11.70 -10.25
N VAL A 471 -17.50 -10.52 -10.65
CA VAL A 471 -17.14 -9.93 -11.94
C VAL A 471 -16.40 -8.63 -11.66
N SER A 472 -15.16 -8.55 -12.12
CA SER A 472 -14.27 -7.44 -11.82
C SER A 472 -13.41 -7.06 -13.02
N THR A 473 -12.63 -6.01 -12.88
CA THR A 473 -11.64 -5.58 -13.85
C THR A 473 -10.26 -6.12 -13.50
N ASP A 474 -9.44 -6.37 -14.53
CA ASP A 474 -8.07 -6.86 -14.38
C ASP A 474 -7.11 -5.72 -13.96
N VAL A 475 -7.12 -5.41 -12.66
CA VAL A 475 -6.26 -4.41 -12.02
C VAL A 475 -5.64 -4.98 -10.75
N GLY A 476 -4.43 -4.53 -10.42
CA GLY A 476 -3.71 -4.96 -9.22
C GLY A 476 -3.61 -6.47 -9.06
N GLY A 477 -4.05 -6.99 -7.90
CA GLY A 477 -4.02 -8.40 -7.55
C GLY A 477 -5.28 -9.19 -7.92
N MET A 478 -6.18 -8.64 -8.73
CA MET A 478 -7.44 -9.30 -9.07
C MET A 478 -7.26 -10.57 -9.91
N SER A 479 -6.22 -10.66 -10.74
CA SER A 479 -5.87 -11.89 -11.50
C SER A 479 -5.64 -13.08 -10.57
N GLN A 480 -4.81 -12.89 -9.54
CA GLN A 480 -4.52 -13.93 -8.54
C GLN A 480 -5.77 -14.31 -7.75
N LEU A 481 -6.59 -13.32 -7.37
CA LEU A 481 -7.82 -13.57 -6.60
C LEU A 481 -8.88 -14.32 -7.42
N ILE A 482 -9.03 -14.01 -8.71
CA ILE A 482 -10.19 -14.44 -9.52
C ILE A 482 -9.83 -15.47 -10.59
N ASP A 483 -8.75 -15.27 -11.36
CA ASP A 483 -8.54 -15.95 -12.65
C ASP A 483 -7.46 -17.04 -12.59
N ASP A 484 -6.32 -16.76 -11.94
CA ASP A 484 -5.16 -17.66 -11.87
C ASP A 484 -5.52 -19.02 -11.25
N VAL A 485 -5.02 -20.13 -11.80
CA VAL A 485 -5.17 -21.45 -11.13
C VAL A 485 -4.23 -21.51 -9.93
N LEU A 486 -4.79 -21.78 -8.74
CA LEU A 486 -4.01 -21.88 -7.51
C LEU A 486 -3.81 -23.35 -7.14
N VAL A 487 -2.60 -23.71 -6.70
CA VAL A 487 -2.25 -25.09 -6.29
C VAL A 487 -2.13 -25.15 -4.77
N ALA A 488 -3.02 -25.91 -4.13
CA ALA A 488 -3.07 -26.00 -2.68
C ALA A 488 -1.89 -26.82 -2.12
N PRO A 489 -1.58 -26.74 -0.81
CA PRO A 489 -0.45 -27.46 -0.22
C PRO A 489 -0.48 -28.98 -0.40
N ASP A 490 -1.67 -29.57 -0.57
CA ASP A 490 -1.88 -31.00 -0.85
C ASP A 490 -1.81 -31.36 -2.35
N GLY A 491 -1.56 -30.36 -3.22
CA GLY A 491 -1.36 -30.49 -4.66
C GLY A 491 -2.63 -30.37 -5.51
N HIS A 492 -3.82 -30.16 -4.94
CA HIS A 492 -5.03 -29.98 -5.76
C HIS A 492 -5.09 -28.57 -6.39
N GLU A 493 -5.62 -28.50 -7.60
CA GLU A 493 -5.80 -27.23 -8.33
C GLU A 493 -7.18 -26.64 -8.05
N ILE A 494 -7.22 -25.35 -7.73
CA ILE A 494 -8.44 -24.56 -7.58
C ILE A 494 -8.53 -23.59 -8.75
N GLY A 495 -9.53 -23.83 -9.62
CA GLY A 495 -9.78 -23.02 -10.80
C GLY A 495 -10.32 -21.62 -10.47
N ASN A 496 -10.60 -20.84 -11.51
CA ASN A 496 -11.10 -19.47 -11.41
C ASN A 496 -12.44 -19.37 -10.64
N CYS A 497 -12.67 -18.22 -9.98
CA CYS A 497 -13.86 -17.98 -9.15
C CYS A 497 -14.69 -16.76 -9.59
N GLY A 498 -14.54 -16.35 -10.85
CA GLY A 498 -15.19 -15.18 -11.40
C GLY A 498 -14.75 -14.88 -12.83
N ILE A 499 -15.05 -13.68 -13.30
CA ILE A 499 -14.66 -13.20 -14.62
C ILE A 499 -13.98 -11.83 -14.49
N LEU A 500 -12.83 -11.69 -15.14
CA LEU A 500 -12.13 -10.41 -15.27
C LEU A 500 -12.38 -9.78 -16.64
N THR A 501 -12.55 -8.46 -16.64
CA THR A 501 -12.68 -7.65 -17.85
C THR A 501 -11.67 -6.51 -17.86
N ILE A 502 -11.61 -5.77 -18.96
CA ILE A 502 -10.74 -4.59 -19.06
C ILE A 502 -11.42 -3.40 -18.35
N PRO A 503 -10.71 -2.59 -17.55
CA PRO A 503 -11.24 -1.34 -17.01
C PRO A 503 -11.87 -0.45 -18.09
N GLY A 504 -13.10 0.02 -17.84
CA GLY A 504 -13.85 0.87 -18.77
C GLY A 504 -14.52 0.12 -19.96
N ASP A 505 -14.33 -1.20 -20.10
CA ASP A 505 -15.01 -1.99 -21.14
C ASP A 505 -16.45 -2.35 -20.75
N ILE A 506 -17.38 -1.46 -21.09
CA ILE A 506 -18.81 -1.59 -20.82
C ILE A 506 -19.40 -2.87 -21.43
N HIS A 507 -19.01 -3.20 -22.66
CA HIS A 507 -19.58 -4.34 -23.38
C HIS A 507 -18.99 -5.66 -22.87
N GLY A 508 -17.69 -5.69 -22.58
CA GLY A 508 -17.03 -6.83 -21.95
C GLY A 508 -17.63 -7.14 -20.57
N PHE A 509 -17.85 -6.12 -19.74
CA PHE A 509 -18.47 -6.29 -18.43
C PHE A 509 -19.91 -6.82 -18.54
N ALA A 510 -20.71 -6.28 -19.47
CA ALA A 510 -22.06 -6.81 -19.74
C ALA A 510 -22.03 -8.28 -20.24
N ALA A 511 -21.07 -8.64 -21.08
CA ALA A 511 -20.91 -10.01 -21.57
C ALA A 511 -20.50 -10.99 -20.46
N ALA A 512 -19.65 -10.55 -19.51
CA ALA A 512 -19.30 -11.33 -18.33
C ALA A 512 -20.53 -11.61 -17.45
N LEU A 513 -21.35 -10.58 -17.18
CA LEU A 513 -22.61 -10.74 -16.44
C LEU A 513 -23.57 -11.70 -17.15
N ARG A 514 -23.76 -11.52 -18.45
CA ARG A 514 -24.58 -12.43 -19.28
C ARG A 514 -24.15 -13.88 -19.13
N THR A 515 -22.85 -14.15 -19.18
CA THR A 515 -22.31 -15.51 -19.08
C THR A 515 -22.77 -16.19 -17.78
N LEU A 516 -22.68 -15.49 -16.65
CA LEU A 516 -23.12 -16.02 -15.36
C LEU A 516 -24.65 -16.18 -15.27
N MET A 517 -25.39 -15.23 -15.84
CA MET A 517 -26.86 -15.27 -15.85
C MET A 517 -27.43 -16.39 -16.73
N GLU A 518 -26.76 -16.73 -17.83
CA GLU A 518 -27.23 -17.72 -18.80
C GLU A 518 -26.72 -19.14 -18.51
N GLU A 519 -25.60 -19.29 -17.78
CA GLU A 519 -24.94 -20.56 -17.47
C GLU A 519 -24.79 -20.79 -15.94
N PRO A 520 -25.87 -21.24 -15.24
CA PRO A 520 -25.85 -21.48 -13.79
C PRO A 520 -24.78 -22.49 -13.33
N SER A 521 -24.33 -23.39 -14.22
CA SER A 521 -23.26 -24.34 -13.92
C SER A 521 -21.90 -23.66 -13.73
N ILE A 522 -21.61 -22.61 -14.51
CA ILE A 522 -20.40 -21.80 -14.36
C ILE A 522 -20.45 -21.03 -13.04
N TYR A 523 -21.60 -20.44 -12.74
CA TYR A 523 -21.84 -19.73 -11.48
C TYR A 523 -21.57 -20.62 -10.26
N GLU A 524 -22.14 -21.84 -10.24
CA GLU A 524 -21.95 -22.76 -9.11
C GLU A 524 -20.48 -23.17 -8.94
N ARG A 525 -19.79 -23.46 -10.04
CA ARG A 525 -18.34 -23.74 -10.00
C ARG A 525 -17.56 -22.57 -9.40
N TYR A 526 -17.89 -21.33 -9.78
CA TYR A 526 -17.22 -20.15 -9.23
C TYR A 526 -17.54 -19.92 -7.75
N CYS A 527 -18.75 -20.24 -7.30
CA CYS A 527 -19.11 -20.17 -5.86
C CYS A 527 -18.26 -21.13 -5.02
N VAL A 528 -18.07 -22.37 -5.51
CA VAL A 528 -17.23 -23.39 -4.85
C VAL A 528 -15.78 -22.91 -4.83
N ASN A 529 -15.23 -22.56 -6.00
CA ASN A 529 -13.84 -22.11 -6.12
C ASN A 529 -13.57 -20.85 -5.28
N ALA A 530 -14.51 -19.91 -5.19
CA ALA A 530 -14.35 -18.70 -4.38
C ALA A 530 -14.10 -19.05 -2.90
N TYR A 531 -14.91 -19.95 -2.36
CA TYR A 531 -14.77 -20.40 -0.97
C TYR A 531 -13.48 -21.22 -0.75
N ASP A 532 -13.21 -22.18 -1.63
CA ASP A 532 -12.06 -23.07 -1.50
C ASP A 532 -10.73 -22.31 -1.59
N ARG A 533 -10.67 -21.25 -2.41
CA ARG A 533 -9.54 -20.31 -2.45
C ARG A 533 -9.30 -19.65 -1.08
N ILE A 534 -10.36 -19.15 -0.43
CA ILE A 534 -10.22 -18.51 0.89
C ILE A 534 -9.75 -19.50 1.94
N VAL A 535 -10.36 -20.68 2.00
CA VAL A 535 -10.00 -21.73 2.95
C VAL A 535 -8.54 -22.17 2.79
N SER A 536 -8.05 -22.25 1.56
CA SER A 536 -6.73 -22.80 1.27
C SER A 536 -5.59 -21.78 1.31
N PHE A 537 -5.85 -20.51 0.98
CA PHE A 537 -4.77 -19.53 0.75
C PHE A 537 -4.93 -18.19 1.46
N PHE A 538 -6.15 -17.77 1.76
CA PHE A 538 -6.44 -16.41 2.25
C PHE A 538 -7.03 -16.40 3.66
N GLN A 539 -6.75 -17.43 4.47
CA GLN A 539 -7.12 -17.45 5.88
C GLN A 539 -6.30 -16.44 6.68
N LEU A 540 -6.98 -15.61 7.49
CA LEU A 540 -6.29 -14.62 8.32
C LEU A 540 -5.22 -15.25 9.20
N ARG A 541 -5.53 -16.38 9.85
CA ARG A 541 -4.58 -17.07 10.74
C ARG A 541 -3.30 -17.48 10.03
N LEU A 542 -3.39 -18.01 8.81
CA LEU A 542 -2.23 -18.39 8.00
C LEU A 542 -1.34 -17.17 7.68
N VAL A 543 -1.97 -16.05 7.31
CA VAL A 543 -1.27 -14.79 7.02
C VAL A 543 -0.59 -14.24 8.28
N MET A 544 -1.27 -14.28 9.43
CA MET A 544 -0.75 -13.76 10.70
C MET A 544 0.37 -14.64 11.27
N ASP A 545 0.28 -15.96 11.16
CA ASP A 545 1.37 -16.87 11.51
C ASP A 545 2.60 -16.64 10.64
N ARG A 546 2.40 -16.28 9.37
CA ARG A 546 3.49 -15.90 8.47
C ARG A 546 4.15 -14.59 8.92
N TYR A 547 3.38 -13.56 9.28
CA TYR A 547 3.93 -12.34 9.88
C TYR A 547 4.68 -12.63 11.19
N ASN A 548 4.14 -13.46 12.09
CA ASN A 548 4.81 -13.85 13.34
C ASN A 548 6.17 -14.48 13.05
N THR A 549 6.21 -15.44 12.13
CA THR A 549 7.44 -16.12 11.70
C THR A 549 8.47 -15.11 11.19
N ILE A 550 8.04 -14.20 10.33
CA ILE A 550 8.86 -13.12 9.77
C ILE A 550 9.45 -12.25 10.89
N TYR A 551 8.63 -11.78 11.83
CA TYR A 551 9.11 -10.95 12.94
C TYR A 551 10.10 -11.69 13.83
N ARG A 552 9.89 -13.00 14.05
CA ARG A 552 10.79 -13.79 14.86
C ARG A 552 12.12 -14.07 14.17
N GLU A 553 12.10 -14.35 12.86
CA GLU A 553 13.32 -14.51 12.07
C GLU A 553 14.14 -13.22 12.04
N LEU A 554 13.52 -12.09 11.68
CA LEU A 554 14.19 -10.78 11.62
C LEU A 554 14.63 -10.31 13.01
N GLY A 555 13.73 -10.39 13.98
CA GLY A 555 13.98 -9.96 15.36
C GLY A 555 14.86 -10.91 16.17
N LYS A 556 15.30 -12.04 15.60
CA LYS A 556 16.08 -13.10 16.27
C LYS A 556 15.42 -13.55 17.59
N LEU A 557 14.12 -13.75 17.53
CA LEU A 557 13.30 -14.23 18.66
C LEU A 557 13.17 -15.75 18.61
N PRO A 558 12.92 -16.43 19.75
CA PRO A 558 12.62 -17.86 19.75
C PRO A 558 11.38 -18.15 18.90
N PRO A 559 11.20 -19.35 18.33
CA PRO A 559 9.96 -19.70 17.62
C PRO A 559 8.74 -19.61 18.54
N ARG A 560 7.56 -19.31 17.96
CA ARG A 560 6.29 -19.32 18.70
C ARG A 560 6.05 -20.73 19.25
N ALA A 561 5.72 -20.82 20.54
CA ALA A 561 5.28 -22.09 21.09
C ALA A 561 3.96 -22.50 20.40
N PRO A 562 3.76 -23.77 20.03
CA PRO A 562 2.49 -24.22 19.47
C PRO A 562 1.35 -23.86 20.43
N GLU A 563 0.28 -23.23 19.94
CA GLU A 563 -0.91 -22.95 20.75
C GLU A 563 -1.68 -24.23 21.13
N PHE A 564 -1.32 -25.37 20.52
CA PHE A 564 -1.84 -26.70 20.82
C PHE A 564 -0.76 -27.58 21.43
N ASP A 565 -1.01 -28.04 22.65
CA ASP A 565 -0.38 -29.24 23.21
C ASP A 565 -1.03 -30.47 22.53
N PRO A 566 -0.28 -31.35 21.84
CA PRO A 566 -0.84 -32.55 21.23
C PRO A 566 -1.36 -33.60 22.22
N GLU A 567 -1.33 -33.34 23.54
CA GLU A 567 -2.07 -34.15 24.54
C GLU A 567 -3.59 -33.90 24.49
N TYR A 568 -4.22 -34.15 23.35
CA TYR A 568 -5.63 -34.55 23.33
C TYR A 568 -5.66 -36.07 23.30
N ASP A 569 -5.50 -36.68 24.48
CA ASP A 569 -5.74 -38.12 24.65
C ASP A 569 -7.24 -38.37 24.46
N GLY A 570 -7.55 -39.06 23.37
CA GLY A 570 -8.90 -39.51 23.06
C GLY A 570 -9.31 -40.62 24.02
N HIS A 571 -9.63 -40.25 25.26
CA HIS A 571 -10.28 -41.10 26.25
C HIS A 571 -11.22 -40.27 27.14
N GLU A 572 -12.47 -40.11 26.70
CA GLU A 572 -13.69 -40.61 27.37
C GLU A 572 -14.96 -40.34 26.55
#